data_AF-A0A7S0EP50-F1
#
_entry.id   AF-A0A7S0EP50-F1
#
_cell.length_a   1.000
_cell.length_b   1.000
_cell.length_c   1.000
_cell.angle_alpha   90.00
_cell.angle_beta   90.00
_cell.angle_gamma   90.00
#
_symmetry.space_group_name_H-M   'P 1'
#
loop_
_entity.id
_entity.type
_entity.pdbx_description
1 polymer ?
#
loop_
_entity_poly.entity_id
_entity_poly.type
_entity_poly.pdbx_seq_one_letter_code
_entity_poly.pdbx_strand_id
1 'polypeptide(L)'
;EWARQFQREQPELHISDQEVLCVTVAGLVHDLGHGPFSHFWEGSFLPAVAAADPSTRASMPPKHEEISCRLLDRLLEGIDLSPWLEVPLHTELIKALVRGEPDAYAPEKSFLFDIVANPRSGLDVDKIDYYQRDSYYSGVTKVSFDAVRLMRLARVAEADGQLQICFPHKCVNEVLRVFSTRFDLHQELYQHRVGAAVGYMVRDALQHASAKLRVVGEDGVLLRLHECGSLALDGRCEGYLQLTDAVLALAEAEARRAAVTEAREGGAMGGAEGAVGDAG
;
A
#
# COMPACT_ATOMS: atom_id res chain seq x y z
N GLU A 1 -13.01 -3.90 -16.41
CA GLU A 1 -14.30 -4.54 -16.77
C GLU A 1 -15.55 -3.81 -16.26
N TRP A 2 -15.67 -3.50 -14.96
CA TRP A 2 -16.89 -2.84 -14.41
C TRP A 2 -17.28 -1.55 -15.14
N ALA A 3 -16.34 -0.61 -15.30
CA ALA A 3 -16.60 0.65 -16.01
C ALA A 3 -17.07 0.42 -17.46
N ARG A 4 -16.44 -0.53 -18.19
CA ARG A 4 -16.85 -0.92 -19.56
C ARG A 4 -18.24 -1.54 -19.60
N GLN A 5 -18.58 -2.33 -18.60
CA GLN A 5 -19.91 -2.93 -18.49
C GLN A 5 -20.98 -1.85 -18.33
N PHE A 6 -20.77 -0.89 -17.41
CA PHE A 6 -21.71 0.22 -17.22
C PHE A 6 -21.80 1.09 -18.48
N GLN A 7 -20.68 1.40 -19.12
CA GLN A 7 -20.65 2.16 -20.37
C GLN A 7 -21.50 1.50 -21.46
N ARG A 8 -21.44 0.16 -21.59
CA ARG A 8 -22.18 -0.61 -22.59
C ARG A 8 -23.66 -0.80 -22.23
N GLU A 9 -23.96 -1.06 -20.97
CA GLU A 9 -25.29 -1.50 -20.51
C GLU A 9 -26.17 -0.33 -20.05
N GLN A 10 -25.57 0.83 -19.76
CA GLN A 10 -26.23 2.05 -19.27
C GLN A 10 -25.66 3.29 -19.98
N PRO A 11 -25.91 3.45 -21.30
CA PRO A 11 -25.35 4.54 -22.10
C PRO A 11 -25.79 5.94 -21.61
N GLU A 12 -26.89 6.04 -20.86
CA GLU A 12 -27.37 7.25 -20.19
C GLU A 12 -26.39 7.81 -19.14
N LEU A 13 -25.43 7.01 -18.66
CA LEU A 13 -24.38 7.44 -17.74
C LEU A 13 -23.26 8.23 -18.44
N HIS A 14 -23.28 8.27 -19.78
CA HIS A 14 -22.33 9.00 -20.61
C HIS A 14 -20.85 8.74 -20.26
N ILE A 15 -20.50 7.49 -19.93
CA ILE A 15 -19.13 7.13 -19.54
C ILE A 15 -18.22 7.20 -20.78
N SER A 16 -17.20 8.05 -20.76
CA SER A 16 -16.27 8.19 -21.87
C SER A 16 -15.21 7.09 -21.87
N ASP A 17 -14.59 6.84 -23.03
CA ASP A 17 -13.46 5.89 -23.11
C ASP A 17 -12.26 6.34 -22.27
N GLN A 18 -12.10 7.66 -22.09
CA GLN A 18 -11.08 8.25 -21.24
C GLN A 18 -11.37 7.97 -19.75
N GLU A 19 -12.62 8.11 -19.31
CA GLU A 19 -13.03 7.74 -17.94
C GLU A 19 -12.83 6.23 -17.68
N VAL A 20 -13.15 5.37 -18.64
CA VAL A 20 -12.86 3.93 -18.55
C VAL A 20 -11.35 3.68 -18.39
N LEU A 21 -10.52 4.41 -19.16
CA LEU A 21 -9.07 4.31 -19.05
C LEU A 21 -8.59 4.82 -17.70
N CYS A 22 -9.10 5.93 -17.18
CA CYS A 22 -8.78 6.46 -15.85
C CYS A 22 -9.07 5.44 -14.74
N VAL A 23 -10.24 4.83 -14.74
CA VAL A 23 -10.60 3.77 -13.77
C VAL A 23 -9.65 2.56 -13.89
N THR A 24 -9.27 2.20 -15.11
CA THR A 24 -8.35 1.09 -15.35
C THR A 24 -6.95 1.40 -14.83
N VAL A 25 -6.44 2.61 -15.10
CA VAL A 25 -5.13 3.05 -14.60
C VAL A 25 -5.15 3.17 -13.09
N ALA A 26 -6.20 3.77 -12.49
CA ALA A 26 -6.37 3.85 -11.05
C ALA A 26 -6.33 2.47 -10.38
N GLY A 27 -7.08 1.49 -10.92
CA GLY A 27 -7.02 0.11 -10.43
C GLY A 27 -5.63 -0.53 -10.53
N LEU A 28 -4.84 -0.20 -11.56
CA LEU A 28 -3.47 -0.69 -11.70
C LEU A 28 -2.50 -0.05 -10.70
N VAL A 29 -2.70 1.22 -10.36
CA VAL A 29 -1.71 2.02 -9.61
C VAL A 29 -2.08 2.30 -8.15
N HIS A 30 -3.25 1.86 -7.67
CA HIS A 30 -3.74 2.19 -6.32
C HIS A 30 -2.78 1.76 -5.20
N ASP A 31 -2.06 0.66 -5.40
CA ASP A 31 -1.13 0.07 -4.41
C ASP A 31 0.36 0.38 -4.66
N LEU A 32 0.69 1.29 -5.59
CA LEU A 32 2.10 1.65 -5.86
C LEU A 32 2.86 2.11 -4.61
N GLY A 33 2.17 2.80 -3.70
CA GLY A 33 2.72 3.42 -2.51
C GLY A 33 2.83 2.51 -1.30
N HIS A 34 2.64 1.20 -1.43
CA HIS A 34 2.94 0.28 -0.34
C HIS A 34 4.44 0.20 -0.05
N GLY A 35 4.80 0.36 1.22
CA GLY A 35 6.16 0.14 1.70
C GLY A 35 6.45 -1.33 2.00
N PRO A 36 7.66 -1.64 2.52
CA PRO A 36 8.04 -2.99 2.89
C PRO A 36 7.01 -3.69 3.80
N PHE A 37 6.57 -4.88 3.40
CA PHE A 37 5.53 -5.66 4.06
C PHE A 37 4.14 -4.96 4.12
N SER A 38 3.84 -4.08 3.17
CA SER A 38 2.53 -3.44 2.97
C SER A 38 2.02 -2.70 4.23
N HIS A 39 0.84 -3.04 4.75
CA HIS A 39 0.26 -2.39 5.94
C HIS A 39 1.10 -2.49 7.21
N PHE A 40 2.03 -3.45 7.29
CA PHE A 40 3.00 -3.49 8.39
C PHE A 40 3.84 -2.21 8.44
N TRP A 41 4.23 -1.67 7.28
CA TRP A 41 5.08 -0.49 7.18
C TRP A 41 4.43 0.73 7.83
N GLU A 42 3.24 1.10 7.34
CA GLU A 42 2.50 2.29 7.78
C GLU A 42 1.79 2.08 9.13
N GLY A 43 1.36 0.85 9.44
CA GLY A 43 0.55 0.53 10.61
C GLY A 43 1.34 0.07 11.83
N SER A 44 2.58 -0.41 11.67
CA SER A 44 3.39 -0.94 12.76
C SER A 44 4.77 -0.28 12.85
N PHE A 45 5.52 -0.29 11.74
CA PHE A 45 6.91 0.20 11.75
C PHE A 45 7.01 1.71 11.93
N LEU A 46 6.38 2.51 11.05
CA LEU A 46 6.44 3.97 11.13
C LEU A 46 5.92 4.53 12.48
N PRO A 47 4.78 4.06 13.03
CA PRO A 47 4.33 4.50 14.36
C PRO A 47 5.33 4.18 15.48
N ALA A 48 5.98 3.03 15.41
CA ALA A 48 6.95 2.62 16.42
C ALA A 48 8.23 3.46 16.36
N VAL A 49 8.69 3.84 15.16
CA VAL A 49 9.80 4.80 15.00
C VAL A 49 9.41 6.18 15.54
N ALA A 50 8.22 6.68 15.21
CA ALA A 50 7.72 7.96 15.71
C ALA A 50 7.56 8.01 17.24
N ALA A 51 7.25 6.88 17.87
CA ALA A 51 7.20 6.76 19.31
C ALA A 51 8.60 6.79 19.96
N ALA A 52 9.61 6.23 19.30
CA ALA A 52 10.99 6.15 19.79
C ALA A 52 11.79 7.45 19.58
N ASP A 53 11.51 8.20 18.50
CA ASP A 53 12.19 9.45 18.18
C ASP A 53 11.19 10.63 18.09
N PRO A 54 11.07 11.47 19.13
CA PRO A 54 10.17 12.61 19.15
C PRO A 54 10.41 13.64 18.03
N SER A 55 11.62 13.69 17.44
CA SER A 55 11.91 14.58 16.32
C SER A 55 11.18 14.18 15.03
N THR A 56 10.73 12.93 14.94
CA THR A 56 9.96 12.38 13.81
C THR A 56 8.44 12.43 14.03
N ARG A 57 8.00 12.90 15.22
CA ARG A 57 6.61 12.84 15.71
C ARG A 57 5.67 13.90 15.10
N ALA A 58 6.20 14.80 14.27
CA ALA A 58 5.47 15.95 13.75
C ALA A 58 4.52 15.63 12.58
N SER A 59 4.60 14.43 11.98
CA SER A 59 3.74 14.03 10.86
C SER A 59 3.09 12.67 11.12
N MET A 60 1.78 12.58 10.86
CA MET A 60 1.09 11.29 10.68
C MET A 60 1.86 10.45 9.65
N PRO A 61 2.06 9.13 9.85
CA PRO A 61 2.65 8.31 8.80
C PRO A 61 1.88 8.48 7.49
N PRO A 62 2.58 8.75 6.38
CA PRO A 62 1.96 8.83 5.06
C PRO A 62 1.17 7.56 4.79
N LYS A 63 -0.07 7.71 4.32
CA LYS A 63 -0.83 6.57 3.85
C LYS A 63 -0.32 6.13 2.48
N HIS A 64 -0.35 4.84 2.21
CA HIS A 64 0.08 4.31 0.92
C HIS A 64 -0.68 4.91 -0.27
N GLU A 65 -1.96 5.27 -0.14
CA GLU A 65 -2.74 5.88 -1.23
C GLU A 65 -2.17 7.25 -1.66
N GLU A 66 -1.67 8.03 -0.70
CA GLU A 66 -1.02 9.32 -0.99
C GLU A 66 0.33 9.13 -1.67
N ILE A 67 1.09 8.15 -1.21
CA ILE A 67 2.37 7.80 -1.84
C ILE A 67 2.13 7.26 -3.25
N SER A 68 1.09 6.45 -3.48
CA SER A 68 0.70 5.95 -4.81
C SER A 68 0.48 7.10 -5.79
N CYS A 69 -0.21 8.17 -5.37
CA CYS A 69 -0.41 9.37 -6.18
C CYS A 69 0.91 10.08 -6.53
N ARG A 70 1.87 10.11 -5.61
CA ARG A 70 3.19 10.73 -5.83
C ARG A 70 4.10 9.88 -6.70
N LEU A 71 4.08 8.57 -6.53
CA LEU A 71 4.80 7.65 -7.40
C LEU A 71 4.21 7.65 -8.81
N LEU A 72 2.90 7.85 -8.95
CA LEU A 72 2.26 8.09 -10.23
C LEU A 72 2.82 9.37 -10.88
N ASP A 73 2.89 10.49 -10.17
CA ASP A 73 3.50 11.73 -10.70
C ASP A 73 4.92 11.48 -11.21
N ARG A 74 5.75 10.79 -10.42
CA ARG A 74 7.12 10.42 -10.79
C ARG A 74 7.18 9.53 -12.03
N LEU A 75 6.27 8.56 -12.14
CA LEU A 75 6.19 7.65 -13.30
C LEU A 75 5.78 8.40 -14.58
N LEU A 76 4.90 9.39 -14.46
CA LEU A 76 4.42 10.20 -15.59
C LEU A 76 5.46 11.18 -16.14
N GLU A 77 6.54 11.48 -15.40
CA GLU A 77 7.68 12.22 -15.96
C GLU A 77 8.34 11.49 -17.15
N GLY A 78 8.25 10.16 -17.17
CA GLY A 78 8.79 9.31 -18.23
C GLY A 78 7.76 8.81 -19.24
N ILE A 79 6.47 9.12 -19.06
CA ILE A 79 5.37 8.57 -19.86
C ILE A 79 4.40 9.69 -20.26
N ASP A 80 4.29 9.93 -21.57
CA ASP A 80 3.32 10.89 -22.11
C ASP A 80 1.94 10.23 -22.29
N LEU A 81 0.96 10.63 -21.47
CA LEU A 81 -0.42 10.16 -21.57
C LEU A 81 -1.32 11.05 -22.45
N SER A 82 -0.82 12.19 -22.94
CA SER A 82 -1.61 13.14 -23.74
C SER A 82 -2.25 12.54 -25.02
N PRO A 83 -1.69 11.49 -25.67
CA PRO A 83 -2.36 10.85 -26.81
C PRO A 83 -3.66 10.12 -26.44
N TRP A 84 -3.86 9.75 -25.18
CA TRP A 84 -5.01 8.96 -24.72
C TRP A 84 -5.92 9.71 -23.76
N LEU A 85 -5.38 10.70 -23.03
CA LEU A 85 -6.07 11.38 -21.95
C LEU A 85 -5.88 12.90 -22.06
N GLU A 86 -6.93 13.65 -21.72
CA GLU A 86 -6.83 15.07 -21.42
C GLU A 86 -6.07 15.29 -20.10
N VAL A 87 -4.83 15.76 -20.18
CA VAL A 87 -3.96 16.07 -19.04
C VAL A 87 -4.03 17.58 -18.75
N PRO A 88 -4.19 18.03 -17.49
CA PRO A 88 -4.10 17.27 -16.24
C PRO A 88 -5.43 16.72 -15.71
N LEU A 89 -6.56 16.99 -16.36
CA LEU A 89 -7.88 16.62 -15.86
C LEU A 89 -7.97 15.13 -15.49
N HIS A 90 -7.57 14.25 -16.41
CA HIS A 90 -7.65 12.82 -16.21
C HIS A 90 -6.58 12.26 -15.26
N THR A 91 -5.40 12.88 -15.18
CA THR A 91 -4.39 12.47 -14.19
C THR A 91 -4.85 12.79 -12.77
N GLU A 92 -5.55 13.91 -12.56
CA GLU A 92 -6.16 14.23 -11.27
C GLU A 92 -7.37 13.31 -10.96
N LEU A 93 -8.16 12.94 -11.97
CA LEU A 93 -9.21 11.93 -11.80
C LEU A 93 -8.63 10.57 -11.36
N ILE A 94 -7.53 10.11 -11.96
CA ILE A 94 -6.87 8.86 -11.56
C ILE A 94 -6.46 8.91 -10.08
N LYS A 95 -5.83 10.00 -9.63
CA LYS A 95 -5.44 10.18 -8.23
C LYS A 95 -6.65 10.21 -7.29
N ALA A 96 -7.71 10.92 -7.67
CA ALA A 96 -8.94 10.98 -6.90
C ALA A 96 -9.61 9.59 -6.76
N LEU A 97 -9.57 8.77 -7.82
CA LEU A 97 -10.05 7.39 -7.79
C LEU A 97 -9.22 6.49 -6.86
N VAL A 98 -7.90 6.69 -6.82
CA VAL A 98 -7.00 5.98 -5.88
C VAL A 98 -7.29 6.37 -4.43
N ARG A 99 -7.55 7.65 -4.15
CA ARG A 99 -7.88 8.14 -2.81
C ARG A 99 -9.32 7.87 -2.37
N GLY A 100 -10.21 7.54 -3.31
CA GLY A 100 -11.64 7.40 -3.04
C GLY A 100 -12.32 8.74 -2.73
N GLU A 101 -12.00 9.80 -3.48
CA GLU A 101 -12.48 11.17 -3.26
C GLU A 101 -13.53 11.60 -4.32
N PRO A 102 -14.81 11.20 -4.18
CA PRO A 102 -15.83 11.46 -5.21
C PRO A 102 -16.11 12.96 -5.44
N ASP A 103 -15.87 13.80 -4.43
CA ASP A 103 -16.09 15.25 -4.50
C ASP A 103 -15.03 15.99 -5.36
N ALA A 104 -13.94 15.31 -5.74
CA ALA A 104 -12.87 15.88 -6.56
C ALA A 104 -13.18 15.88 -8.07
N TYR A 105 -14.34 15.34 -8.48
CA TYR A 105 -14.77 15.27 -9.88
C TYR A 105 -16.25 15.68 -10.04
N ALA A 106 -16.93 15.14 -11.05
CA ALA A 106 -18.31 15.46 -11.36
C ALA A 106 -19.29 14.65 -10.48
N PRO A 107 -20.25 15.29 -9.78
CA PRO A 107 -21.22 14.60 -8.91
C PRO A 107 -22.02 13.50 -9.62
N GLU A 108 -22.37 13.71 -10.89
CA GLU A 108 -23.07 12.74 -11.75
C GLU A 108 -22.21 11.54 -12.13
N LYS A 109 -20.92 11.55 -11.81
CA LYS A 109 -19.94 10.46 -12.03
C LYS A 109 -19.45 9.82 -10.72
N SER A 110 -20.07 10.17 -9.59
CA SER A 110 -19.67 9.68 -8.26
C SER A 110 -19.61 8.14 -8.16
N PHE A 111 -20.45 7.41 -8.90
CA PHE A 111 -20.41 5.95 -8.97
C PHE A 111 -19.08 5.36 -9.49
N LEU A 112 -18.24 6.13 -10.20
CA LEU A 112 -16.91 5.65 -10.64
C LEU A 112 -15.99 5.38 -9.44
N PHE A 113 -16.18 6.13 -8.35
CA PHE A 113 -15.40 6.00 -7.12
C PHE A 113 -15.82 4.77 -6.30
N ASP A 114 -16.96 4.15 -6.60
CA ASP A 114 -17.33 2.86 -6.01
C ASP A 114 -16.51 1.68 -6.59
N ILE A 115 -15.75 1.90 -7.68
CA ILE A 115 -15.05 0.82 -8.40
C ILE A 115 -13.70 0.49 -7.75
N VAL A 116 -12.80 1.46 -7.61
CA VAL A 116 -11.39 1.21 -7.21
C VAL A 116 -11.22 1.27 -5.69
N ALA A 117 -11.63 2.38 -5.08
CA ALA A 117 -11.56 2.59 -3.63
C ALA A 117 -12.89 3.17 -3.17
N ASN A 118 -13.78 2.32 -2.65
CA ASN A 118 -15.15 2.69 -2.34
C ASN A 118 -15.26 3.27 -0.91
N PRO A 119 -15.36 4.61 -0.72
CA PRO A 119 -15.40 5.20 0.61
C PRO A 119 -16.75 4.98 1.33
N ARG A 120 -17.80 4.61 0.59
CA ARG A 120 -19.17 4.51 1.09
C ARG A 120 -19.43 3.19 1.79
N SER A 121 -19.11 2.09 1.11
CA SER A 121 -19.42 0.73 1.56
C SER A 121 -18.18 -0.13 1.77
N GLY A 122 -17.04 0.26 1.19
CA GLY A 122 -15.86 -0.59 1.11
C GLY A 122 -16.07 -1.84 0.26
N LEU A 123 -17.04 -1.87 -0.65
CA LEU A 123 -17.17 -2.91 -1.68
C LEU A 123 -16.61 -2.37 -3.00
N ASP A 124 -15.37 -2.74 -3.29
CA ASP A 124 -14.61 -2.32 -4.47
C ASP A 124 -13.86 -3.52 -5.09
N VAL A 125 -13.27 -3.30 -6.26
CA VAL A 125 -12.57 -4.37 -7.01
C VAL A 125 -11.24 -4.77 -6.37
N ASP A 126 -10.60 -3.87 -5.62
CA ASP A 126 -9.42 -4.15 -4.79
C ASP A 126 -9.73 -5.34 -3.85
N LYS A 127 -10.76 -5.19 -3.02
CA LYS A 127 -11.19 -6.23 -2.06
C LYS A 127 -11.62 -7.52 -2.73
N ILE A 128 -12.37 -7.41 -3.83
CA ILE A 128 -12.80 -8.59 -4.58
C ILE A 128 -11.58 -9.37 -5.08
N ASP A 129 -10.55 -8.71 -5.61
CA ASP A 129 -9.33 -9.36 -6.10
C ASP A 129 -8.55 -10.01 -4.95
N TYR A 130 -8.19 -9.25 -3.92
CA TYR A 130 -7.30 -9.80 -2.88
C TYR A 130 -7.99 -10.88 -2.04
N TYR A 131 -9.31 -10.82 -1.80
CA TYR A 131 -10.00 -11.93 -1.14
C TYR A 131 -9.88 -13.23 -1.94
N GLN A 132 -9.98 -13.16 -3.27
CA GLN A 132 -9.85 -14.33 -4.14
C GLN A 132 -8.40 -14.82 -4.20
N ARG A 133 -7.46 -13.89 -4.37
CA ARG A 133 -6.02 -14.14 -4.43
C ARG A 133 -5.52 -14.79 -3.13
N ASP A 134 -5.83 -14.18 -1.99
CA ASP A 134 -5.30 -14.60 -0.70
C ASP A 134 -5.91 -15.92 -0.25
N SER A 135 -7.21 -16.12 -0.51
CA SER A 135 -7.86 -17.42 -0.31
C SER A 135 -7.19 -18.52 -1.14
N TYR A 136 -6.85 -18.23 -2.39
CA TYR A 136 -6.20 -19.19 -3.30
C TYR A 136 -4.80 -19.56 -2.82
N TYR A 137 -3.96 -18.57 -2.48
CA TYR A 137 -2.56 -18.82 -2.10
C TYR A 137 -2.40 -19.32 -0.67
N SER A 138 -3.25 -18.89 0.28
CA SER A 138 -3.17 -19.35 1.67
C SER A 138 -3.80 -20.72 1.85
N GLY A 139 -4.87 -21.03 1.11
CA GLY A 139 -5.69 -22.22 1.30
C GLY A 139 -6.47 -22.29 2.62
N VAL A 140 -6.45 -21.21 3.42
CA VAL A 140 -7.03 -21.18 4.77
C VAL A 140 -8.52 -20.87 4.73
N THR A 141 -8.90 -19.84 3.99
CA THR A 141 -10.30 -19.42 3.84
C THR A 141 -10.76 -19.71 2.41
N LYS A 142 -11.99 -20.22 2.24
CA LYS A 142 -12.61 -20.38 0.91
C LYS A 142 -13.47 -19.17 0.59
N VAL A 143 -13.25 -18.59 -0.59
CA VAL A 143 -14.14 -17.55 -1.14
C VAL A 143 -15.56 -18.09 -1.21
N SER A 144 -16.49 -17.38 -0.58
CA SER A 144 -17.90 -17.80 -0.52
C SER A 144 -18.82 -17.02 -1.48
N PHE A 145 -18.28 -16.06 -2.23
CA PHE A 145 -19.02 -15.22 -3.17
C PHE A 145 -18.60 -15.43 -4.63
N ASP A 146 -19.50 -15.11 -5.57
CA ASP A 146 -19.24 -15.13 -7.01
C ASP A 146 -19.01 -13.70 -7.52
N ALA A 147 -17.73 -13.33 -7.67
CA ALA A 147 -17.31 -12.02 -8.15
C ALA A 147 -17.85 -11.69 -9.55
N VAL A 148 -17.88 -12.69 -10.44
CA VAL A 148 -18.34 -12.53 -11.83
C VAL A 148 -19.84 -12.25 -11.86
N ARG A 149 -20.61 -12.94 -11.02
CA ARG A 149 -22.04 -12.69 -10.84
C ARG A 149 -22.30 -11.31 -10.26
N LEU A 150 -21.56 -10.88 -9.23
CA LEU A 150 -21.70 -9.55 -8.64
C LEU A 150 -21.45 -8.46 -9.69
N MET A 151 -20.34 -8.55 -10.42
CA MET A 151 -20.01 -7.66 -11.52
C MET A 151 -21.15 -7.58 -12.53
N ARG A 152 -21.57 -8.74 -13.08
CA ARG A 152 -22.59 -8.81 -14.14
C ARG A 152 -23.94 -8.22 -13.72
N LEU A 153 -24.29 -8.33 -12.43
CA LEU A 153 -25.59 -7.88 -11.92
C LEU A 153 -25.56 -6.44 -11.37
N ALA A 154 -24.37 -5.87 -11.15
CA ALA A 154 -24.22 -4.49 -10.73
C ALA A 154 -24.86 -3.53 -11.75
N ARG A 155 -25.49 -2.47 -11.25
CA ARG A 155 -26.08 -1.38 -12.02
C ARG A 155 -25.82 -0.07 -11.31
N VAL A 156 -25.68 1.02 -12.04
CA VAL A 156 -25.69 2.36 -11.45
C VAL A 156 -27.14 2.80 -11.29
N ALA A 157 -27.51 3.25 -10.10
CA ALA A 157 -28.83 3.79 -9.82
C ALA A 157 -28.73 4.93 -8.81
N GLU A 158 -29.75 5.79 -8.80
CA GLU A 158 -29.87 6.84 -7.79
C GLU A 158 -30.30 6.22 -6.46
N ALA A 159 -29.52 6.47 -5.42
CA ALA A 159 -29.85 6.16 -4.04
C ALA A 159 -29.20 7.20 -3.12
N ASP A 160 -29.90 7.59 -2.05
CA ASP A 160 -29.47 8.67 -1.14
C ASP A 160 -29.10 9.99 -1.85
N GLY A 161 -29.77 10.30 -2.96
CA GLY A 161 -29.55 11.52 -3.73
C GLY A 161 -28.28 11.55 -4.57
N GLN A 162 -27.62 10.40 -4.77
CA GLN A 162 -26.43 10.27 -5.60
C GLN A 162 -26.50 9.03 -6.50
N LEU A 163 -25.83 9.07 -7.65
CA LEU A 163 -25.63 7.88 -8.47
C LEU A 163 -24.56 7.00 -7.83
N GLN A 164 -24.89 5.75 -7.55
CA GLN A 164 -23.99 4.79 -6.92
C GLN A 164 -24.17 3.39 -7.52
N ILE A 165 -23.19 2.51 -7.32
CA ILE A 165 -23.29 1.12 -7.74
C ILE A 165 -24.25 0.38 -6.81
N CYS A 166 -25.34 -0.12 -7.39
CA CYS A 166 -26.38 -0.89 -6.71
C CYS A 166 -26.42 -2.33 -7.23
N PHE A 167 -26.88 -3.22 -6.36
CA PHE A 167 -27.10 -4.63 -6.69
C PHE A 167 -28.58 -4.96 -6.58
N PRO A 168 -29.13 -5.80 -7.48
CA PRO A 168 -30.49 -6.31 -7.35
C PRO A 168 -30.66 -7.02 -6.00
N HIS A 169 -31.81 -6.86 -5.35
CA HIS A 169 -32.10 -7.45 -4.03
C HIS A 169 -31.75 -8.96 -3.92
N LYS A 170 -31.92 -9.72 -5.01
CA LYS A 170 -31.53 -11.15 -5.09
C LYS A 170 -30.03 -11.43 -4.89
N CYS A 171 -29.17 -10.41 -4.86
CA CYS A 171 -27.72 -10.51 -4.63
C CYS A 171 -27.32 -10.17 -3.20
N VAL A 172 -28.29 -9.86 -2.31
CA VAL A 172 -28.00 -9.46 -0.92
C VAL A 172 -27.11 -10.47 -0.20
N ASN A 173 -27.37 -11.77 -0.41
CA ASN A 173 -26.58 -12.84 0.19
C ASN A 173 -25.16 -12.87 -0.39
N GLU A 174 -24.98 -12.69 -1.70
CA GLU A 174 -23.66 -12.61 -2.30
C GLU A 174 -22.85 -11.41 -1.78
N VAL A 175 -23.48 -10.24 -1.62
CA VAL A 175 -22.83 -9.05 -1.05
C VAL A 175 -22.42 -9.32 0.40
N LEU A 176 -23.30 -9.88 1.22
CA LEU A 176 -22.97 -10.23 2.62
C LEU A 176 -21.81 -11.24 2.71
N ARG A 177 -21.74 -12.18 1.76
CA ARG A 177 -20.63 -13.16 1.69
C ARG A 177 -19.28 -12.52 1.36
N VAL A 178 -19.24 -11.39 0.66
CA VAL A 178 -17.99 -10.62 0.49
C VAL A 178 -17.46 -10.18 1.85
N PHE A 179 -18.32 -9.57 2.68
CA PHE A 179 -17.94 -9.12 4.02
C PHE A 179 -17.67 -10.28 4.99
N SER A 180 -18.38 -11.39 4.88
CA SER A 180 -18.06 -12.61 5.65
C SER A 180 -16.68 -13.14 5.28
N THR A 181 -16.36 -13.22 3.99
CA THR A 181 -15.04 -13.68 3.52
C THR A 181 -13.93 -12.77 4.03
N ARG A 182 -14.16 -11.45 4.03
CA ARG A 182 -13.25 -10.48 4.66
C ARG A 182 -13.02 -10.80 6.14
N PHE A 183 -14.10 -11.01 6.90
CA PHE A 183 -14.01 -11.31 8.33
C PHE A 183 -13.19 -12.59 8.58
N ASP A 184 -13.48 -13.64 7.82
CA ASP A 184 -12.78 -14.93 7.94
C ASP A 184 -11.28 -14.77 7.61
N LEU A 185 -10.92 -14.09 6.52
CA LEU A 185 -9.53 -13.80 6.17
C LEU A 185 -8.80 -12.99 7.24
N HIS A 186 -9.46 -12.01 7.86
CA HIS A 186 -8.86 -11.27 8.97
C HIS A 186 -8.60 -12.16 10.19
N GLN A 187 -9.55 -13.01 10.56
CA GLN A 187 -9.42 -13.88 11.73
C GLN A 187 -8.40 -15.01 11.53
N GLU A 188 -8.40 -15.61 10.34
CA GLU A 188 -7.64 -16.83 10.08
C GLU A 188 -6.26 -16.56 9.48
N LEU A 189 -6.09 -15.47 8.73
CA LEU A 189 -4.87 -15.16 7.98
C LEU A 189 -4.20 -13.87 8.47
N TYR A 190 -4.81 -12.70 8.23
CA TYR A 190 -4.13 -11.42 8.41
C TYR A 190 -3.75 -11.10 9.85
N GLN A 191 -4.60 -11.49 10.82
CA GLN A 191 -4.36 -11.25 12.25
C GLN A 191 -3.93 -12.53 12.97
N HIS A 192 -3.48 -13.55 12.23
CA HIS A 192 -3.01 -14.78 12.84
C HIS A 192 -1.87 -14.46 13.83
N ARG A 193 -2.03 -14.90 15.09
CA ARG A 193 -1.15 -14.54 16.21
C ARG A 193 0.33 -14.76 15.96
N VAL A 194 0.70 -15.80 15.20
CA VAL A 194 2.10 -16.08 14.86
C VAL A 194 2.62 -15.09 13.83
N GLY A 195 1.81 -14.72 12.84
CA GLY A 195 2.15 -13.67 11.87
C GLY A 195 2.32 -12.32 12.55
N ALA A 196 1.44 -11.98 13.48
CA ALA A 196 1.57 -10.78 14.31
C ALA A 196 2.85 -10.79 15.17
N ALA A 197 3.18 -11.92 15.80
CA ALA A 197 4.41 -12.06 16.58
C ALA A 197 5.66 -11.89 15.71
N VAL A 198 5.70 -12.50 14.52
CA VAL A 198 6.79 -12.31 13.54
C VAL A 198 6.86 -10.85 13.09
N GLY A 199 5.72 -10.21 12.82
CA GLY A 199 5.66 -8.77 12.51
C GLY A 199 6.32 -7.93 13.60
N TYR A 200 6.04 -8.18 14.88
CA TYR A 200 6.72 -7.48 15.98
C TYR A 200 8.23 -7.75 16.03
N MET A 201 8.68 -8.97 15.76
CA MET A 201 10.12 -9.27 15.67
C MET A 201 10.79 -8.52 14.52
N VAL A 202 10.15 -8.48 13.34
CA VAL A 202 10.64 -7.73 12.17
C VAL A 202 10.67 -6.24 12.48
N ARG A 203 9.65 -5.70 13.14
CA ARG A 203 9.62 -4.29 13.59
C ARG A 203 10.80 -3.97 14.47
N ASP A 204 11.04 -4.78 15.51
CA ASP A 204 12.12 -4.53 16.46
C ASP A 204 13.48 -4.61 15.74
N ALA A 205 13.67 -5.61 14.87
CA ALA A 205 14.87 -5.74 14.06
C ALA A 205 15.10 -4.52 13.15
N LEU A 206 14.06 -4.06 12.44
CA LEU A 206 14.14 -2.89 11.57
C LEU A 206 14.34 -1.60 12.37
N GLN A 207 13.77 -1.45 13.57
CA GLN A 207 14.01 -0.29 14.42
C GLN A 207 15.48 -0.22 14.86
N HIS A 208 16.03 -1.34 15.33
CA HIS A 208 17.45 -1.42 15.69
C HIS A 208 18.36 -1.14 14.48
N ALA A 209 18.00 -1.65 13.30
CA ALA A 209 18.77 -1.42 12.09
C ALA A 209 18.57 0.00 11.50
N SER A 210 17.40 0.63 11.68
CA SER A 210 17.06 1.92 11.08
C SER A 210 17.99 3.06 11.52
N ALA A 211 18.66 2.93 12.68
CA ALA A 211 19.67 3.89 13.11
C ALA A 211 20.88 3.91 12.15
N LYS A 212 21.21 2.78 11.53
CA LYS A 212 22.41 2.58 10.70
C LYS A 212 22.12 2.40 9.21
N LEU A 213 20.96 1.83 8.87
CA LEU A 213 20.54 1.66 7.48
C LEU A 213 20.29 3.00 6.82
N ARG A 214 20.80 3.15 5.60
CA ARG A 214 20.59 4.30 4.75
C ARG A 214 20.22 3.83 3.35
N VAL A 215 19.34 4.57 2.71
CA VAL A 215 19.06 4.47 1.28
C VAL A 215 19.49 5.76 0.59
N VAL A 216 19.73 5.70 -0.71
CA VAL A 216 20.22 6.87 -1.47
C VAL A 216 19.01 7.64 -1.99
N GLY A 217 18.78 8.84 -1.47
CA GLY A 217 17.79 9.76 -2.02
C GLY A 217 18.29 10.52 -3.24
N GLU A 218 17.53 11.54 -3.63
CA GLU A 218 17.91 12.48 -4.68
C GLU A 218 19.27 13.12 -4.37
N ASP A 219 20.01 13.40 -5.44
CA ASP A 219 21.33 14.03 -5.39
C ASP A 219 22.38 13.26 -4.55
N GLY A 220 22.13 11.97 -4.29
CA GLY A 220 23.03 11.12 -3.51
C GLY A 220 22.92 11.28 -1.99
N VAL A 221 21.91 11.99 -1.50
CA VAL A 221 21.71 12.22 -0.05
C VAL A 221 21.33 10.90 0.63
N LEU A 222 22.03 10.54 1.70
CA LEU A 222 21.70 9.33 2.46
C LEU A 222 20.52 9.57 3.41
N LEU A 223 19.43 8.82 3.22
CA LEU A 223 18.18 8.95 3.97
C LEU A 223 17.98 7.79 4.95
N ARG A 224 17.35 8.05 6.09
CA ARG A 224 16.82 7.00 6.97
C ARG A 224 15.54 6.44 6.36
N LEU A 225 15.26 5.17 6.65
CA LEU A 225 14.11 4.46 6.06
C LEU A 225 12.77 5.16 6.34
N HIS A 226 12.57 5.66 7.55
CA HIS A 226 11.34 6.34 7.95
C HIS A 226 11.15 7.73 7.32
N GLU A 227 12.21 8.37 6.82
CA GLU A 227 12.13 9.70 6.19
C GLU A 227 11.59 9.60 4.75
N CYS A 228 11.78 8.45 4.10
CA CYS A 228 11.50 8.28 2.68
C CYS A 228 10.03 8.49 2.32
N GLY A 229 9.10 8.07 3.19
CA GLY A 229 7.67 8.26 2.94
C GLY A 229 7.27 9.72 2.91
N SER A 230 7.71 10.51 3.89
CA SER A 230 7.43 11.95 3.96
C SER A 230 8.09 12.70 2.80
N LEU A 231 9.33 12.33 2.44
CA LEU A 231 10.00 12.91 1.28
C LEU A 231 9.28 12.58 -0.04
N ALA A 232 8.75 11.37 -0.19
CA ALA A 232 7.93 11.02 -1.35
C ALA A 232 6.68 11.90 -1.45
N LEU A 233 6.06 12.29 -0.32
CA LEU A 233 4.97 13.27 -0.32
C LEU A 233 5.37 14.65 -0.83
N ASP A 234 6.64 15.02 -0.71
CA ASP A 234 7.23 16.24 -1.25
C ASP A 234 7.77 16.09 -2.69
N GLY A 235 7.46 14.95 -3.35
CA GLY A 235 7.91 14.63 -4.72
C GLY A 235 9.30 13.99 -4.79
N ARG A 236 9.97 13.81 -3.64
CA ARG A 236 11.29 13.19 -3.52
C ARG A 236 11.18 11.67 -3.35
N CYS A 237 10.99 10.97 -4.47
CA CYS A 237 10.63 9.55 -4.50
C CYS A 237 11.83 8.57 -4.54
N GLU A 238 13.05 8.99 -4.85
CA GLU A 238 14.17 8.08 -5.16
C GLU A 238 14.55 7.17 -3.97
N GLY A 239 14.53 7.73 -2.75
CA GLY A 239 14.75 6.96 -1.53
C GLY A 239 13.63 5.94 -1.29
N TYR A 240 12.37 6.32 -1.56
CA TYR A 240 11.21 5.46 -1.35
C TYR A 240 11.16 4.29 -2.33
N LEU A 241 11.52 4.51 -3.60
CA LEU A 241 11.56 3.48 -4.65
C LEU A 241 12.54 2.33 -4.35
N GLN A 242 13.50 2.55 -3.44
CA GLN A 242 14.42 1.50 -2.97
C GLN A 242 13.87 0.69 -1.80
N LEU A 243 12.78 1.12 -1.17
CA LEU A 243 12.18 0.45 -0.03
C LEU A 243 11.29 -0.71 -0.50
N THR A 244 11.83 -1.92 -0.39
CA THR A 244 11.12 -3.18 -0.64
C THR A 244 11.36 -4.12 0.54
N ASP A 245 10.74 -5.30 0.56
CA ASP A 245 10.95 -6.33 1.59
C ASP A 245 12.43 -6.74 1.77
N ALA A 246 13.30 -6.41 0.80
CA ALA A 246 14.75 -6.57 0.90
C ALA A 246 15.38 -5.79 2.07
N VAL A 247 14.69 -4.81 2.66
CA VAL A 247 15.15 -4.09 3.86
C VAL A 247 15.44 -5.03 5.03
N LEU A 248 14.75 -6.17 5.13
CA LEU A 248 15.02 -7.16 6.17
C LEU A 248 16.39 -7.84 5.96
N ALA A 249 16.70 -8.22 4.72
CA ALA A 249 18.02 -8.78 4.40
C ALA A 249 19.15 -7.77 4.63
N LEU A 250 18.89 -6.48 4.36
CA LEU A 250 19.84 -5.40 4.68
C LEU A 250 20.05 -5.26 6.20
N ALA A 251 18.98 -5.33 6.98
CA ALA A 251 19.05 -5.30 8.45
C ALA A 251 19.85 -6.49 9.00
N GLU A 252 19.63 -7.69 8.48
CA GLU A 252 20.39 -8.88 8.87
C GLU A 252 21.89 -8.75 8.54
N ALA A 253 22.22 -8.26 7.34
CA ALA A 253 23.60 -8.05 6.93
C ALA A 253 24.33 -7.04 7.84
N GLU A 254 23.64 -5.97 8.22
CA GLU A 254 24.18 -4.95 9.13
C GLU A 254 24.37 -5.49 10.55
N ALA A 255 23.41 -6.26 11.07
CA ALA A 255 23.55 -6.93 12.36
C ALA A 255 24.76 -7.88 12.40
N ARG A 256 24.97 -8.67 11.33
CA ARG A 256 26.15 -9.54 11.21
C ARG A 256 27.46 -8.75 11.18
N ARG A 257 27.52 -7.62 10.46
CA ARG A 257 28.71 -6.75 10.44
C ARG A 257 29.02 -6.19 11.82
N ALA A 258 28.01 -5.70 12.54
CA ALA A 258 28.17 -5.20 13.90
C ALA A 258 28.75 -6.28 14.84
N ALA A 259 28.21 -7.50 14.78
CA ALA A 259 28.70 -8.62 15.59
C ALA A 259 30.17 -8.98 15.29
N VAL A 260 30.60 -8.92 14.01
CA VAL A 260 32.01 -9.14 13.65
C VAL A 260 32.91 -8.02 14.18
N THR A 261 32.46 -6.77 14.11
CA THR A 261 33.21 -5.61 14.64
C THR A 261 33.37 -5.72 16.16
N GLU A 262 32.29 -6.01 16.89
CA GLU A 262 32.33 -6.21 18.34
C GLU A 262 33.23 -7.38 18.75
N ALA A 263 33.20 -8.49 18.01
CA ALA A 263 34.09 -9.63 18.26
C ALA A 263 35.58 -9.28 18.04
N ARG A 264 35.88 -8.44 17.05
CA ARG A 264 37.25 -7.96 16.79
C ARG A 264 37.73 -6.99 17.86
N GLU A 265 36.88 -6.08 18.31
CA GLU A 265 37.19 -5.11 19.36
C GLU A 265 37.30 -5.77 20.75
N GLY A 266 36.42 -6.73 21.06
CA GLY A 266 36.48 -7.54 22.28
C GLY A 266 37.68 -8.49 22.34
N GLY A 267 38.07 -9.08 21.20
CA GLY A 267 39.28 -9.89 21.07
C GLY A 267 40.58 -9.08 21.22
N ALA A 268 40.58 -7.81 20.81
CA ALA A 268 41.72 -6.91 20.99
C ALA A 268 41.93 -6.49 22.46
N MET A 269 40.88 -6.40 23.27
CA MET A 269 41.01 -6.13 24.71
C MET A 269 41.42 -7.36 25.52
N GLY A 270 41.08 -8.58 25.10
CA GLY A 270 41.50 -9.82 25.77
C GLY A 270 42.96 -10.24 25.53
N GLY A 271 43.65 -9.63 24.56
CA GLY A 271 45.05 -9.94 24.21
C GLY A 271 46.10 -9.13 24.98
N ALA A 272 45.70 -8.12 25.77
CA ALA A 272 46.62 -7.20 26.42
C ALA A 272 47.01 -7.60 27.87
N GLU A 273 46.37 -8.61 28.48
CA GLU A 273 46.66 -9.02 29.87
C GLU A 273 47.64 -10.20 30.00
N GLY A 274 48.22 -10.70 28.90
CA GLY A 274 49.07 -11.91 28.90
C GLY A 274 50.59 -11.72 28.92
N ALA A 275 51.11 -10.49 28.98
CA ALA A 275 52.56 -10.25 28.77
C ALA A 275 53.18 -9.28 29.80
N VAL A 276 52.98 -9.52 31.10
CA VAL A 276 53.86 -8.96 32.13
C VAL A 276 54.06 -10.01 33.22
N GLY A 277 55.12 -10.82 33.09
CA GLY A 277 55.46 -11.79 34.11
C GLY A 277 56.53 -12.78 33.71
N ASP A 278 57.69 -12.32 33.25
CA ASP A 278 58.97 -12.95 33.63
C ASP A 278 60.16 -12.07 33.17
N ALA A 279 60.81 -11.40 34.11
CA ALA A 279 62.19 -10.92 33.98
C ALA A 279 62.71 -10.41 35.33
N GLY A 280 63.61 -11.17 35.95
CA GLY A 280 64.62 -10.67 36.90
C GLY A 280 64.38 -10.99 38.37
#